data_AF-A0A2V7AMN9-F1
#
_entry.id   AF-A0A2V7AMN9-F1
#
_cell.length_a   1.000
_cell.length_b   1.000
_cell.length_c   1.000
_cell.angle_alpha   90.00
_cell.angle_beta   90.00
_cell.angle_gamma   90.00
#
_symmetry.space_group_name_H-M   'P 1'
#
loop_
_entity.id
_entity.type
_entity.pdbx_description
1 polymer ?
#
loop_
_entity_poly.entity_id
_entity_poly.type
_entity_poly.pdbx_seq_one_letter_code
_entity_poly.pdbx_strand_id
1 'polypeptide(L)'
;MGRDYDQIEQVVRVGILIAETERDVERLRTEPFVRPMADIPLAGTPAQVTGTLQRIVRQGADRLTVNFADAPRPDGTLLFAETVLPNL
;
A
#
# COMPACT_ATOMS: atom_id res chain seq x y z
N MET A 1 -0.36 -32.48 -24.16
CA MET A 1 -1.13 -31.37 -23.56
C MET A 1 -0.19 -30.61 -22.65
N GLY A 2 0.52 -29.61 -23.20
CA GLY A 2 1.37 -28.72 -22.42
C GLY A 2 0.49 -27.89 -21.51
N ARG A 3 0.77 -27.89 -20.22
CA ARG A 3 0.22 -26.88 -19.32
C ARG A 3 1.20 -25.72 -19.40
N ASP A 4 0.77 -24.62 -20.01
CA ASP A 4 1.43 -23.32 -19.85
C ASP A 4 1.34 -22.93 -18.38
N TYR A 5 2.39 -23.25 -17.62
CA TYR A 5 2.59 -22.81 -16.24
C TYR A 5 3.40 -21.49 -16.19
N ASP A 6 3.66 -20.86 -17.33
CA ASP A 6 4.69 -19.81 -17.49
C ASP A 6 4.28 -18.43 -16.96
N GLN A 7 3.17 -18.31 -16.25
CA GLN A 7 2.75 -17.04 -15.63
C GLN A 7 2.15 -17.30 -14.25
N ILE A 8 2.97 -17.78 -13.31
CA ILE A 8 2.64 -17.62 -11.90
C ILE A 8 2.88 -16.14 -11.58
N GLU A 9 1.89 -15.27 -11.88
CA GLU A 9 1.93 -13.86 -11.49
C GLU A 9 2.03 -13.80 -9.97
N GLN A 10 3.15 -13.28 -9.45
CA GLN A 10 3.30 -13.10 -8.01
C GLN A 10 2.46 -11.91 -7.57
N VAL A 11 1.23 -12.19 -7.11
CA VAL A 11 0.33 -11.17 -6.56
C VAL A 11 0.72 -10.87 -5.12
N VAL A 12 1.29 -9.68 -4.89
CA VAL A 12 1.63 -9.21 -3.54
C VAL A 12 0.49 -8.35 -3.00
N ARG A 13 0.00 -8.69 -1.80
CA ARG A 13 -1.02 -7.91 -1.08
C ARG A 13 -0.34 -7.07 -0.01
N VAL A 14 -0.60 -5.77 -0.02
CA VAL A 14 -0.01 -4.82 0.94
C VAL A 14 -1.14 -4.00 1.58
N GLY A 15 -1.29 -4.11 2.89
CA GLY A 15 -2.10 -3.16 3.66
C GLY A 15 -1.34 -1.87 3.85
N ILE A 16 -1.96 -0.72 3.57
CA ILE A 16 -1.34 0.60 3.71
C ILE A 16 -2.17 1.56 4.55
N LEU A 17 -1.47 2.39 5.33
CA LEU A 17 -1.99 3.64 5.89
C LEU A 17 -1.09 4.79 5.41
N ILE A 18 -1.66 5.77 4.73
CA ILE A 18 -0.91 6.88 4.14
C ILE A 18 -1.47 8.22 4.61
N ALA A 19 -0.58 9.15 4.95
CA ALA A 19 -0.93 10.53 5.27
C ALA A 19 0.20 11.47 4.87
N GLU A 20 -0.09 12.76 4.69
CA GLU A 20 0.89 13.73 4.19
C GLU A 20 2.12 13.85 5.10
N THR A 21 1.93 13.76 6.41
CA THR A 21 3.00 13.91 7.40
C THR A 21 3.09 12.70 8.33
N GLU A 22 4.28 12.47 8.89
CA GLU A 22 4.48 11.41 9.90
C GLU A 22 3.60 11.61 11.14
N ARG A 23 3.34 12.88 11.50
CA ARG A 23 2.43 13.20 12.62
C ARG A 23 1.00 12.76 12.33
N ASP A 24 0.53 12.95 11.10
CA ASP A 24 -0.80 12.50 10.70
C ASP A 24 -0.92 10.99 10.65
N VAL A 25 0.16 10.30 10.23
CA VAL A 25 0.22 8.84 10.30
C VAL A 25 0.06 8.36 11.74
N GLU A 26 0.84 8.91 12.68
CA GLU A 26 0.75 8.53 14.10
C GLU A 26 -0.62 8.84 14.69
N ARG A 27 -1.23 9.98 14.33
CA ARG A 27 -2.59 10.30 14.75
C ARG A 27 -3.60 9.28 14.21
N LEU A 28 -3.58 9.01 12.91
CA LEU A 28 -4.50 8.07 12.25
C LEU A 28 -4.37 6.65 12.81
N ARG A 29 -3.18 6.22 13.21
CA ARG A 29 -2.97 4.89 13.85
C ARG A 29 -3.79 4.69 15.13
N THR A 30 -4.18 5.76 15.80
CA THR A 30 -4.97 5.71 17.05
C THR A 30 -6.47 5.83 16.81
N GLU A 31 -6.89 6.11 15.58
CA GLU A 31 -8.29 6.32 15.25
C GLU A 31 -9.06 4.99 15.21
N PRO A 32 -10.28 4.94 15.77
CA PRO A 32 -11.05 3.70 15.89
C PRO A 32 -11.54 3.14 14.54
N PHE A 33 -11.55 3.97 13.49
CA PHE A 33 -11.93 3.54 12.14
C PHE A 33 -10.75 2.95 11.35
N VAL A 34 -9.52 3.13 11.83
CA VAL A 34 -8.33 2.56 11.19
C VAL A 34 -8.15 1.13 11.65
N ARG A 35 -7.95 0.21 10.71
CA ARG A 35 -7.70 -1.20 11.05
C ARG A 35 -6.45 -1.34 11.92
N PRO A 36 -6.35 -2.36 12.78
CA PRO A 36 -5.17 -2.58 13.61
C PRO A 36 -3.87 -2.67 12.79
N MET A 37 -2.81 -1.97 13.23
CA MET A 37 -1.51 -2.00 12.55
C MET A 37 -0.87 -3.38 12.49
N ALA A 38 -1.29 -4.33 13.33
CA ALA A 38 -0.88 -5.73 13.24
C ALA A 38 -1.22 -6.36 11.87
N ASP A 39 -2.27 -5.87 11.20
CA ASP A 39 -2.72 -6.32 9.89
C ASP A 39 -2.24 -5.41 8.72
N ILE A 40 -1.56 -4.30 9.03
CA ILE A 40 -1.14 -3.28 8.06
C ILE A 40 0.39 -3.19 8.05
N PRO A 41 1.06 -3.85 7.10
CA PRO A 41 2.52 -3.91 7.07
C PRO A 41 3.19 -2.58 6.73
N LEU A 42 2.46 -1.58 6.21
CA LEU A 42 3.04 -0.33 5.73
C LEU A 42 2.21 0.88 6.16
N ALA A 43 2.77 1.73 7.03
CA ALA A 43 2.15 2.98 7.43
C ALA A 43 3.17 4.11 7.38
N GLY A 44 2.92 5.15 6.58
CA GLY A 44 3.91 6.22 6.36
C GLY A 44 3.45 7.33 5.42
N THR A 45 4.37 8.23 5.10
CA THR A 45 4.15 9.33 4.14
C THR A 45 4.17 8.83 2.69
N PRO A 46 3.68 9.61 1.70
CA PRO A 46 3.80 9.25 0.29
C PRO A 46 5.20 8.80 -0.13
N ALA A 47 6.24 9.53 0.29
CA ALA A 47 7.62 9.18 -0.04
C ALA A 47 8.04 7.81 0.52
N GLN A 48 7.65 7.51 1.77
CA GLN A 48 7.95 6.23 2.43
C GLN A 48 7.19 5.07 1.79
N VAL A 49 5.90 5.29 1.47
CA VAL A 49 5.05 4.30 0.80
C VAL A 49 5.58 4.00 -0.60
N THR A 50 5.84 5.03 -1.42
CA THR A 50 6.44 4.89 -2.76
C THR A 50 7.74 4.11 -2.71
N GLY A 51 8.68 4.50 -1.84
CA GLY A 51 9.98 3.83 -1.74
C GLY A 51 9.88 2.35 -1.34
N THR A 52 8.91 2.01 -0.49
CA THR A 52 8.65 0.63 -0.09
C THR A 52 8.02 -0.17 -1.24
N LEU A 53 7.01 0.37 -1.91
CA LEU A 53 6.34 -0.29 -3.02
C LEU A 53 7.29 -0.49 -4.22
N GLN A 54 8.11 0.50 -4.57
CA GLN A 54 9.16 0.33 -5.59
C GLN A 54 10.14 -0.79 -5.24
N ARG A 55 10.47 -0.97 -3.95
CA ARG A 55 11.32 -2.10 -3.52
C ARG A 55 10.63 -3.43 -3.75
N ILE A 56 9.32 -3.52 -3.48
CA ILE A 56 8.52 -4.73 -3.72
C ILE A 56 8.42 -5.03 -5.23
N VAL A 57 8.15 -4.02 -6.06
CA VAL A 57 8.14 -4.17 -7.53
C VAL A 57 9.51 -4.68 -8.03
N ARG A 58 10.62 -4.06 -7.58
CA ARG A 58 11.98 -4.49 -7.94
C ARG A 58 12.32 -5.92 -7.51
N GLN A 59 11.61 -6.49 -6.54
CA GLN A 59 11.78 -7.88 -6.10
C GLN A 59 11.02 -8.89 -6.97
N GLY A 60 10.35 -8.43 -8.03
CA GLY A 60 9.63 -9.29 -8.98
C GLY A 60 8.14 -9.38 -8.74
N ALA A 61 7.54 -8.43 -8.02
CA ALA A 61 6.08 -8.37 -7.89
C ALA A 61 5.46 -7.85 -9.19
N ASP A 62 4.88 -8.74 -9.99
CA ASP A 62 4.19 -8.40 -11.25
C ASP A 62 2.85 -7.69 -11.01
N ARG A 63 2.23 -7.94 -9.84
CA ARG A 63 0.94 -7.36 -9.48
C ARG A 63 0.86 -7.02 -8.00
N LEU A 64 0.48 -5.78 -7.70
CA LEU A 64 0.25 -5.29 -6.35
C LEU A 64 -1.25 -5.09 -6.09
N THR A 65 -1.74 -5.64 -4.99
CA THR A 65 -3.06 -5.32 -4.43
C THR A 65 -2.86 -4.51 -3.16
N VAL A 66 -3.33 -3.27 -3.17
CA VAL A 66 -3.21 -2.33 -2.07
C VAL A 66 -4.53 -2.25 -1.31
N ASN A 67 -4.49 -2.53 0.00
CA ASN A 67 -5.65 -2.45 0.88
C ASN A 67 -5.49 -1.25 1.82
N PHE A 68 -6.43 -0.31 1.78
CA PHE A 68 -6.38 0.89 2.60
C PHE A 68 -6.91 0.64 4.02
N ALA A 69 -6.11 1.03 5.00
CA ALA A 69 -6.37 0.89 6.43
C ALA A 69 -7.53 1.74 6.94
N ASP A 70 -7.76 2.87 6.28
CA ASP A 70 -8.73 3.91 6.59
C ASP A 70 -10.05 3.78 5.78
N ALA A 71 -10.18 2.74 4.96
CA ALA A 71 -11.41 2.45 4.23
C ALA A 71 -12.62 2.35 5.20
N PRO A 72 -13.78 2.95 4.87
CA PRO A 72 -14.19 3.44 3.55
C PRO A 72 -13.83 4.91 3.26
N ARG A 73 -12.98 5.58 4.06
CA ARG A 73 -12.60 6.96 3.79
C ARG A 73 -11.76 7.07 2.51
N PRO A 74 -12.03 8.08 1.66
CA PRO A 74 -11.33 8.22 0.39
C PRO A 74 -9.98 8.91 0.55
N ASP A 75 -9.71 9.59 1.66
CA ASP A 75 -8.54 10.46 1.85
C ASP A 75 -7.21 9.74 1.54
N GLY A 76 -6.97 8.57 2.14
CA GLY A 76 -5.78 7.78 1.87
C GLY A 76 -5.73 7.24 0.43
N THR A 77 -6.88 6.92 -0.16
CA THR A 77 -6.98 6.43 -1.55
C THR A 77 -6.65 7.54 -2.54
N LEU A 78 -7.17 8.76 -2.33
CA LEU A 78 -6.91 9.93 -3.17
C LEU A 78 -5.45 10.33 -3.06
N LEU A 79 -4.92 10.45 -1.84
CA LEU A 79 -3.51 10.78 -1.63
C LEU A 79 -2.59 9.77 -2.32
N PHE A 80 -2.89 8.48 -2.21
CA PHE A 80 -2.15 7.43 -2.92
C PHE A 80 -2.22 7.59 -4.44
N ALA A 81 -3.40 7.83 -4.99
CA ALA A 81 -3.59 7.99 -6.43
C ALA A 81 -2.86 9.21 -6.99
N GLU A 82 -2.82 10.31 -6.24
CA GLU A 82 -2.21 11.58 -6.67
C GLU A 82 -0.69 11.58 -6.51
N THR A 83 -0.15 10.91 -5.48
CA THR A 83 1.26 11.06 -5.09
C THR A 83 2.10 9.81 -5.24
N VAL A 84 1.50 8.62 -5.12
CA VAL A 84 2.23 7.35 -5.16
C VAL A 84 2.15 6.71 -6.55
N LEU A 85 0.94 6.56 -7.11
CA LEU A 85 0.76 5.93 -8.43
C LEU A 85 1.62 6.53 -9.56
N PRO A 86 1.81 7.86 -9.69
CA PRO A 86 2.64 8.43 -10.75
C PRO A 86 4.13 8.11 -10.63
N ASN A 87 4.57 7.53 -9.50
CA ASN A 87 5.96 7.26 -9.17
C ASN A 87 6.27 5.75 -9.05
N LEU A 88 5.32 4.88 -9.36
CA LEU A 88 5.48 3.41 -9.38
C LEU A 88 5.71 2.91 -10.80
#